data_AF-A0A7W6BL56-F1
#
_entry.id   AF-A0A7W6BL56-F1
#
_cell.length_a   1.000
_cell.length_b   1.000
_cell.length_c   1.000
_cell.angle_alpha   90.00
_cell.angle_beta   90.00
_cell.angle_gamma   90.00
#
_symmetry.space_group_name_H-M   'P 1'
#
loop_
_entity.id
_entity.type
_entity.pdbx_description
1 polymer ?
#
loop_
_entity_poly.entity_id
_entity_poly.type
_entity_poly.pdbx_seq_one_letter_code
_entity_poly.pdbx_strand_id
1 'polypeptide(L)'
;MEQDHEMKSMSWGRFAAMIATSTLIMFFLMYQLVYSSEHLMFSINRLVASLVMGAVMTMVMLGFMWSMYKGMAIKLGILAFALVLGVASLLVNRSQALISDVTFMKSMIPHHSIAINNARKASISDPRVRVLADQIIASQVREIAEMKLLIEDIDRNGERGTQPLPARSAEVTQDMLPEIRAAVR
;
A
#
# COMPACT_ATOMS: atom_id res chain seq x y z
N MET A 1 -5.59 -20.18 -50.07
CA MET A 1 -4.83 -19.00 -49.59
C MET A 1 -4.93 -19.01 -48.07
N GLU A 2 -4.06 -19.76 -47.40
CA GLU A 2 -3.85 -19.58 -45.97
C GLU A 2 -2.97 -18.34 -45.81
N GLN A 3 -3.60 -17.21 -45.45
CA GLN A 3 -2.86 -16.09 -44.89
C GLN A 3 -2.45 -16.53 -43.48
N ASP A 4 -1.28 -17.14 -43.40
CA ASP A 4 -0.57 -17.33 -42.15
C ASP A 4 -0.30 -15.93 -41.59
N HIS A 5 -1.16 -15.48 -40.68
CA HIS A 5 -1.01 -14.20 -40.01
C HIS A 5 0.23 -14.31 -39.11
N GLU A 6 1.40 -14.02 -39.67
CA GLU A 6 2.63 -13.81 -38.89
C GLU A 6 2.29 -12.81 -37.76
N MET A 7 2.20 -13.31 -36.53
CA MET A 7 2.03 -12.48 -35.36
C MET A 7 3.24 -11.57 -35.24
N LYS A 8 3.09 -10.32 -35.67
CA LYS A 8 4.14 -9.31 -35.67
C LYS A 8 4.71 -9.20 -34.25
N SER A 9 5.98 -9.56 -34.08
CA SER A 9 6.62 -9.56 -32.76
C SER A 9 6.58 -8.17 -32.15
N MET A 10 6.13 -8.09 -30.90
CA MET A 10 6.01 -6.83 -30.18
C MET A 10 7.37 -6.36 -29.68
N SER A 11 7.59 -5.05 -29.72
CA SER A 11 8.82 -4.43 -29.21
C SER A 11 8.89 -4.52 -27.68
N TRP A 12 10.06 -4.91 -27.18
CA TRP A 12 10.38 -4.89 -25.74
C TRP A 12 10.23 -3.49 -25.12
N GLY A 13 10.48 -2.42 -25.88
CA GLY A 13 10.29 -1.05 -25.42
C GLY A 13 8.81 -0.73 -25.11
N ARG A 14 7.88 -1.26 -25.91
CA ARG A 14 6.44 -1.12 -25.65
C ARG A 14 6.02 -1.87 -24.39
N PHE A 15 6.57 -3.06 -24.18
CA PHE A 15 6.32 -3.83 -22.96
C PHE A 15 6.78 -3.07 -21.71
N ALA A 16 8.03 -2.59 -21.71
CA ALA A 16 8.57 -1.80 -20.61
C ALA A 16 7.76 -0.51 -20.35
N ALA A 17 7.41 0.23 -21.41
CA ALA A 17 6.59 1.44 -21.29
C ALA A 17 5.20 1.14 -20.70
N MET A 18 4.58 0.03 -21.11
CA MET A 18 3.28 -0.39 -20.59
C MET A 18 3.37 -0.72 -19.08
N ILE A 19 4.38 -1.50 -18.68
CA ILE A 19 4.58 -1.83 -17.27
C ILE A 19 4.84 -0.59 -16.42
N ALA A 20 5.74 0.29 -16.86
CA ALA A 20 6.10 1.50 -16.13
C ALA A 20 4.91 2.46 -15.99
N THR A 21 4.18 2.69 -17.09
CA THR A 21 2.99 3.56 -17.09
C THR A 21 1.91 3.02 -16.17
N SER A 22 1.60 1.72 -16.27
CA SER A 22 0.60 1.09 -15.40
C SER A 22 1.00 1.15 -13.93
N THR A 23 2.28 0.90 -13.62
CA THR A 23 2.79 0.96 -12.24
C THR A 23 2.66 2.37 -11.67
N LEU A 24 3.00 3.40 -12.46
CA LEU A 24 2.86 4.80 -12.07
C LEU A 24 1.39 5.18 -11.83
N ILE A 25 0.49 4.79 -12.74
CA ILE A 25 -0.95 5.04 -12.59
C ILE A 25 -1.47 4.36 -11.32
N MET A 26 -1.11 3.09 -11.10
CA MET A 26 -1.53 2.33 -9.91
C MET A 26 -1.00 2.97 -8.61
N PHE A 27 0.19 3.57 -8.64
CA PHE A 27 0.72 4.32 -7.49
C PHE A 27 -0.21 5.47 -7.07
N PHE A 28 -0.75 6.24 -8.02
CA PHE A 28 -1.70 7.30 -7.71
C PHE A 28 -3.10 6.76 -7.37
N LEU A 29 -3.58 5.74 -8.08
CA LEU A 29 -4.88 5.11 -7.81
C LEU A 29 -4.96 4.48 -6.41
N MET A 30 -3.83 4.12 -5.80
CA MET A 30 -3.80 3.69 -4.41
C MET A 30 -4.36 4.73 -3.42
N TYR A 31 -4.39 6.02 -3.77
CA TYR A 31 -4.96 7.09 -2.94
C TYR A 31 -6.46 7.32 -3.16
N GLN A 32 -7.12 6.59 -4.07
CA GLN A 32 -8.51 6.85 -4.47
C GLN A 32 -9.55 6.84 -3.34
N LEU A 33 -9.26 6.17 -2.21
CA LEU A 33 -10.17 6.07 -1.07
C LEU A 33 -9.84 7.06 0.06
N VAL A 34 -8.81 7.88 -0.10
CA VAL A 34 -8.48 8.93 0.88
C VAL A 34 -9.62 9.95 0.90
N TYR A 35 -10.24 10.12 2.07
CA TYR A 35 -11.42 10.98 2.23
C TYR A 35 -11.13 12.49 2.01
N SER A 36 -9.97 12.99 2.44
CA SER A 36 -9.61 14.41 2.34
C SER A 36 -8.33 14.60 1.54
N SER A 37 -8.28 15.62 0.69
CA SER A 37 -7.07 15.99 -0.07
C SER A 37 -5.90 16.37 0.85
N GLU A 38 -6.19 16.94 2.03
CA GLU A 38 -5.17 17.26 3.05
C GLU A 38 -4.50 16.02 3.65
N HIS A 39 -5.03 14.82 3.41
CA HIS A 39 -4.47 13.56 3.89
C HIS A 39 -3.62 12.87 2.81
N LEU A 40 -3.46 13.48 1.64
CA LEU A 40 -2.60 12.98 0.56
C LEU A 40 -1.12 13.20 0.91
N MET A 41 -0.57 12.27 1.66
CA MET A 41 0.83 12.24 2.07
C MET A 41 1.59 11.22 1.24
N PHE A 42 2.82 11.54 0.83
CA PHE A 42 3.69 10.58 0.16
C PHE A 42 4.03 9.41 1.10
N SER A 43 3.86 8.18 0.62
CA SER A 43 4.08 6.96 1.38
C SER A 43 5.12 6.05 0.70
N ILE A 44 6.21 5.78 1.41
CA ILE A 44 7.24 4.82 0.99
C ILE A 44 6.64 3.42 0.84
N ASN A 45 5.79 2.98 1.79
CA ASN A 45 5.11 1.68 1.70
C ASN A 45 4.30 1.54 0.41
N ARG A 46 3.55 2.59 0.01
CA ARG A 46 2.80 2.58 -1.25
C ARG A 46 3.73 2.56 -2.46
N LEU A 47 4.84 3.30 -2.43
CA LEU A 47 5.82 3.25 -3.50
C LEU A 47 6.38 1.84 -3.67
N VAL A 48 6.87 1.23 -2.59
CA VAL A 48 7.41 -0.15 -2.63
C VAL A 48 6.33 -1.16 -3.03
N ALA A 49 5.10 -1.03 -2.54
CA ALA A 49 3.98 -1.88 -2.94
C ALA A 49 3.68 -1.76 -4.46
N SER A 50 3.79 -0.57 -5.05
CA SER A 50 3.64 -0.40 -6.50
C SER A 50 4.71 -1.16 -7.29
N LEU A 51 5.95 -1.21 -6.80
CA LEU A 51 7.03 -1.99 -7.42
C LEU A 51 6.74 -3.50 -7.34
N VAL A 52 6.24 -4.00 -6.20
CA VAL A 52 5.80 -5.40 -6.09
C VAL A 52 4.71 -5.72 -7.10
N MET A 53 3.69 -4.87 -7.23
CA MET A 53 2.62 -5.04 -8.22
C MET A 53 3.15 -5.00 -9.65
N GLY A 54 4.05 -4.06 -9.97
CA GLY A 54 4.68 -3.95 -11.29
C GLY A 54 5.51 -5.18 -11.66
N ALA A 55 6.24 -5.75 -10.70
CA ALA A 55 6.99 -6.98 -10.86
C ALA A 55 6.08 -8.19 -11.14
N VAL A 56 5.02 -8.37 -10.33
CA VAL A 56 4.03 -9.45 -10.53
C VAL A 56 3.34 -9.31 -11.89
N MET A 57 2.91 -8.09 -12.23
CA MET A 57 2.28 -7.80 -13.52
C MET A 57 3.22 -8.11 -14.68
N THR A 58 4.51 -7.78 -14.57
CA THR A 58 5.53 -8.14 -15.57
C THR A 58 5.57 -9.64 -15.80
N MET A 59 5.61 -10.44 -14.73
CA MET A 59 5.65 -11.91 -14.82
C MET A 59 4.38 -12.48 -15.45
N VAL A 60 3.20 -12.02 -14.99
CA VAL A 60 1.90 -12.48 -15.50
C VAL A 60 1.75 -12.13 -16.98
N MET A 61 1.96 -10.87 -17.34
CA MET A 61 1.79 -10.40 -18.72
C MET A 61 2.75 -11.08 -19.68
N LEU A 62 4.03 -11.24 -19.30
CA LEU A 62 5.00 -11.93 -20.13
C LEU A 62 4.66 -13.42 -20.28
N GLY A 63 4.10 -14.06 -19.25
CA GLY A 63 3.62 -15.44 -19.29
C GLY A 63 2.50 -15.63 -20.31
N PHE A 64 1.47 -14.78 -20.30
CA PHE A 64 0.37 -14.85 -21.26
C PHE A 64 0.78 -14.45 -22.69
N MET A 65 1.67 -13.46 -22.81
CA MET A 65 2.11 -12.92 -24.10
C MET A 65 3.40 -13.59 -24.60
N TRP A 66 3.67 -14.82 -24.16
CA TRP A 66 4.96 -15.46 -24.34
C TRP A 66 5.42 -15.56 -25.80
N SER A 67 4.51 -15.92 -26.71
CA SER A 67 4.80 -16.07 -28.15
C SER A 67 5.03 -14.74 -28.87
N MET A 68 4.56 -13.62 -28.32
CA MET A 68 4.60 -12.30 -28.96
C MET A 68 5.98 -11.62 -28.89
N TYR A 69 6.86 -12.09 -28.00
CA TYR A 69 8.19 -11.52 -27.79
C TYR A 69 9.29 -12.48 -28.27
N LYS A 70 10.35 -11.94 -28.88
CA LYS A 70 11.49 -12.72 -29.40
C LYS A 70 12.63 -12.82 -28.38
N GLY A 71 13.34 -13.96 -28.39
CA GLY A 71 14.54 -14.20 -27.58
C GLY A 71 14.25 -14.87 -26.23
N MET A 72 14.52 -16.18 -26.12
CA MET A 72 14.31 -16.95 -24.89
C MET A 72 15.12 -16.40 -23.71
N ALA A 73 16.37 -16.04 -23.94
CA ALA A 73 17.25 -15.48 -22.91
C ALA A 73 16.70 -14.15 -22.33
N ILE A 74 16.13 -13.28 -23.17
CA ILE A 74 15.56 -12.01 -22.72
C ILE A 74 14.32 -12.25 -21.87
N LYS A 75 13.44 -13.17 -22.28
CA LYS A 75 12.24 -13.53 -21.49
C LYS A 75 12.62 -14.04 -20.11
N LEU A 76 13.55 -15.01 -20.06
CA LEU A 76 14.02 -15.58 -18.80
C LEU A 76 14.73 -14.53 -17.94
N GLY A 77 15.53 -13.65 -18.55
CA GLY A 77 16.16 -12.53 -17.86
C GLY A 77 15.16 -11.58 -17.22
N ILE A 78 14.09 -11.19 -17.95
CA ILE A 78 13.04 -10.32 -17.43
C ILE A 78 12.25 -11.02 -16.31
N LEU A 79 11.91 -12.30 -16.47
CA LEU A 79 11.23 -13.06 -15.41
C LEU A 79 12.08 -13.16 -14.15
N ALA A 80 13.36 -13.50 -14.28
CA ALA A 80 14.28 -13.59 -13.16
C ALA A 80 14.45 -12.22 -12.47
N PHE A 81 14.64 -11.15 -13.24
CA PHE A 81 14.73 -9.80 -12.71
C PHE A 81 13.45 -9.38 -11.98
N ALA A 82 12.28 -9.58 -12.59
CA ALA A 82 11.00 -9.26 -11.98
C ALA A 82 10.76 -10.05 -10.70
N LEU A 83 11.09 -11.34 -10.68
CA LEU A 83 10.99 -12.18 -9.48
C LEU A 83 11.88 -11.65 -8.36
N VAL A 84 13.16 -11.37 -8.64
CA VAL A 84 14.11 -10.85 -7.65
C VAL A 84 13.66 -9.48 -7.15
N LEU A 85 13.29 -8.56 -8.04
CA LEU A 85 12.80 -7.23 -7.66
C LEU A 85 11.53 -7.32 -6.82
N GLY A 86 10.59 -8.17 -7.20
CA GLY A 86 9.33 -8.39 -6.49
C GLY A 86 9.54 -8.96 -5.10
N VAL A 87 10.36 -10.01 -4.96
CA VAL A 87 10.68 -10.60 -3.66
C VAL A 87 11.46 -9.62 -2.77
N ALA A 88 12.49 -8.96 -3.30
CA ALA A 88 13.26 -7.96 -2.55
C ALA A 88 12.36 -6.81 -2.06
N SER A 89 11.52 -6.25 -2.94
CA SER A 89 10.57 -5.19 -2.59
C SER A 89 9.55 -5.66 -1.56
N LEU A 90 9.06 -6.90 -1.68
CA LEU A 90 8.14 -7.49 -0.70
C LEU A 90 8.79 -7.63 0.67
N LEU A 91 10.04 -8.11 0.73
CA LEU A 91 10.79 -8.24 1.98
C LEU A 91 11.05 -6.87 2.63
N VAL A 92 11.44 -5.87 1.86
CA VAL A 92 11.59 -4.48 2.33
C VAL A 92 10.26 -3.95 2.88
N ASN A 93 9.16 -4.16 2.15
CA ASN A 93 7.85 -3.70 2.60
C ASN A 93 7.36 -4.47 3.84
N ARG A 94 7.75 -5.73 4.03
CA ARG A 94 7.36 -6.50 5.21
C ARG A 94 8.21 -6.23 6.44
N SER A 95 9.48 -5.86 6.26
CA SER A 95 10.40 -5.63 7.38
C SER A 95 10.19 -4.29 8.07
N GLN A 96 9.60 -3.31 7.37
CA GLN A 96 9.47 -1.91 7.84
C GLN A 96 10.82 -1.26 8.20
N ALA A 97 11.95 -1.84 7.81
CA ALA A 97 13.29 -1.40 8.22
C ALA A 97 13.69 0.00 7.71
N LEU A 98 13.00 0.51 6.68
CA LEU A 98 13.25 1.83 6.09
C LEU A 98 12.23 2.89 6.55
N ILE A 99 11.41 2.59 7.56
CA ILE A 99 10.33 3.46 8.01
C ILE A 99 10.75 4.16 9.31
N SER A 100 11.02 5.47 9.22
CA SER A 100 11.21 6.36 10.38
C SER A 100 9.88 6.81 10.98
N ASP A 101 9.90 7.45 12.16
CA ASP A 101 8.70 7.97 12.83
C ASP A 101 7.88 8.91 11.93
N VAL A 102 8.55 9.86 11.26
CA VAL A 102 7.90 10.78 10.32
C VAL A 102 7.33 10.03 9.11
N THR A 103 8.06 9.05 8.57
CA THR A 103 7.60 8.27 7.41
C THR A 103 6.41 7.39 7.78
N PHE A 104 6.43 6.81 8.99
CA PHE A 104 5.33 6.06 9.57
C PHE A 104 4.07 6.95 9.63
N MET A 105 4.17 8.12 10.27
CA MET A 105 3.03 9.03 10.40
C MET A 105 2.50 9.52 9.05
N LYS A 106 3.39 9.88 8.11
CA LYS A 106 3.01 10.24 6.74
C LYS A 106 2.30 9.10 6.00
N SER A 107 2.67 7.84 6.26
CA SER A 107 1.97 6.68 5.67
C SER A 107 0.64 6.38 6.36
N MET A 108 0.52 6.67 7.66
CA MET A 108 -0.66 6.36 8.46
C MET A 108 -1.78 7.39 8.29
N ILE A 109 -1.47 8.67 8.06
CA ILE A 109 -2.48 9.69 7.75
C ILE A 109 -3.43 9.27 6.60
N PRO A 110 -2.96 8.88 5.40
CA PRO A 110 -3.84 8.40 4.34
C PRO A 110 -4.49 7.06 4.67
N HIS A 111 -3.84 6.18 5.44
CA HIS A 111 -4.43 4.91 5.88
C HIS A 111 -5.66 5.14 6.77
N HIS A 112 -5.49 5.95 7.81
CA HIS A 112 -6.55 6.41 8.70
C HIS A 112 -7.68 7.10 7.92
N SER A 113 -7.32 7.92 6.94
CA SER A 113 -8.31 8.58 6.08
C SER A 113 -9.18 7.63 5.27
N ILE A 114 -8.66 6.45 4.88
CA ILE A 114 -9.45 5.41 4.19
C ILE A 114 -10.43 4.76 5.16
N ALA A 115 -10.01 4.48 6.40
CA ALA A 115 -10.89 3.95 7.43
C ALA A 115 -12.07 4.90 7.69
N ILE A 116 -11.80 6.21 7.79
CA ILE A 116 -12.83 7.25 7.92
C ILE A 116 -13.76 7.26 6.70
N ASN A 117 -13.24 7.18 5.47
CA ASN A 117 -14.08 7.12 4.26
C ASN A 117 -15.06 5.95 4.32
N ASN A 118 -14.57 4.76 4.67
CA ASN A 118 -15.37 3.53 4.70
C ASN A 118 -16.43 3.57 5.81
N ALA A 119 -16.04 3.96 7.03
CA ALA A 119 -16.95 4.07 8.18
C ALA A 119 -18.09 5.09 7.95
N ARG A 120 -17.79 6.21 7.29
CA ARG A 120 -18.77 7.26 6.99
C ARG A 120 -19.76 6.89 5.88
N LYS A 121 -19.31 6.12 4.88
CA LYS A 121 -20.11 5.81 3.68
C LYS A 121 -20.82 4.46 3.75
N ALA A 122 -20.43 3.56 4.64
CA ALA A 122 -21.05 2.25 4.75
C ALA A 122 -22.52 2.34 5.21
N SER A 123 -23.40 1.62 4.50
CA SER A 123 -24.81 1.42 4.88
C SER A 123 -24.92 0.43 6.04
N ILE A 124 -24.67 0.91 7.26
CA ILE A 124 -24.74 0.12 8.49
C ILE A 124 -26.10 0.30 9.15
N SER A 125 -26.82 -0.80 9.38
CA SER A 125 -28.15 -0.82 9.99
C SER A 125 -28.15 -1.25 11.46
N ASP A 126 -27.23 -2.13 11.88
CA ASP A 126 -27.11 -2.54 13.30
C ASP A 126 -26.56 -1.35 14.12
N PRO A 127 -27.29 -0.87 15.16
CA PRO A 127 -26.85 0.25 15.99
C PRO A 127 -25.50 0.01 16.67
N ARG A 128 -25.17 -1.22 17.05
CA ARG A 128 -23.89 -1.55 17.69
C ARG A 128 -22.73 -1.37 16.72
N VAL A 129 -22.93 -1.78 15.46
CA VAL A 129 -21.94 -1.60 14.39
C VAL A 129 -21.79 -0.12 14.03
N ARG A 130 -22.88 0.67 14.10
CA ARG A 130 -22.81 2.13 13.92
C ARG A 130 -21.97 2.78 15.02
N VAL A 131 -22.20 2.43 16.28
CA VAL A 131 -21.40 2.92 17.42
C VAL A 131 -19.92 2.59 17.21
N LEU A 132 -19.59 1.36 16.80
CA LEU A 132 -18.21 0.98 16.48
C LEU A 132 -17.62 1.81 15.33
N ALA A 133 -18.37 2.03 14.25
CA ALA A 133 -17.93 2.84 13.12
C ALA A 133 -17.67 4.31 13.52
N ASP A 134 -18.51 4.87 14.39
CA ASP A 134 -18.37 6.24 14.87
C ASP A 134 -17.17 6.37 15.83
N GLN A 135 -16.91 5.34 16.65
CA GLN A 135 -15.69 5.25 17.45
C GLN A 135 -14.42 5.19 16.58
N ILE A 136 -14.44 4.41 15.49
CA ILE A 136 -13.36 4.39 14.50
C ILE A 136 -13.16 5.78 13.91
N ILE A 137 -14.23 6.48 13.51
CA ILE A 137 -14.09 7.84 12.96
C ILE A 137 -13.45 8.77 13.99
N ALA A 138 -13.96 8.77 15.22
CA ALA A 138 -13.47 9.66 16.29
C ALA A 138 -12.00 9.42 16.61
N SER A 139 -11.57 8.17 16.77
CA SER A 139 -10.18 7.83 17.06
C SER A 139 -9.25 8.21 15.91
N GLN A 140 -9.62 7.85 14.68
CA GLN A 140 -8.79 8.05 13.49
C GLN A 140 -8.64 9.55 13.16
N VAL A 141 -9.70 10.37 13.36
CA VAL A 141 -9.62 11.84 13.20
C VAL A 141 -8.66 12.45 14.23
N ARG A 142 -8.77 12.06 15.50
CA ARG A 142 -7.87 12.52 16.57
C ARG A 142 -6.42 12.15 16.26
N GLU A 143 -6.17 10.90 15.89
CA GLU A 143 -4.83 10.40 15.56
C GLU A 143 -4.23 11.10 14.34
N ILE A 144 -5.02 11.44 13.32
CA ILE A 144 -4.53 12.26 12.20
C ILE A 144 -4.06 13.64 12.69
N ALA A 145 -4.82 14.29 13.57
CA ALA A 145 -4.44 15.60 14.11
C ALA A 145 -3.15 15.50 14.94
N GLU A 146 -3.05 14.48 15.80
CA GLU A 146 -1.84 14.18 16.58
C GLU A 146 -0.63 13.93 15.69
N MET A 147 -0.76 13.09 14.66
CA MET A 147 0.32 12.82 13.71
C MET A 147 0.77 14.08 12.96
N LYS A 148 -0.15 14.94 12.52
CA LYS A 148 0.20 16.22 11.86
C LYS A 148 1.01 17.12 12.80
N LEU A 149 0.58 17.25 14.06
CA LEU A 149 1.29 18.04 15.07
C LEU A 149 2.66 17.45 15.42
N LEU A 150 2.76 16.12 15.56
CA LEU A 150 4.03 15.43 15.85
C LEU A 150 5.03 15.54 14.70
N ILE A 151 4.58 15.42 13.44
CA ILE A 151 5.44 15.66 12.28
C ILE A 151 6.01 17.09 12.32
N GLU A 152 5.16 18.07 12.62
CA GLU A 152 5.56 19.47 12.68
C GLU A 152 6.49 19.78 13.87
N ASP A 153 6.28 19.14 15.03
CA ASP A 153 7.17 19.23 16.19
C ASP A 153 8.54 18.63 15.87
N ILE A 154 8.59 17.42 15.31
CA ILE A 154 9.85 16.73 14.98
C ILE A 154 10.63 17.50 13.90
N ASP A 155 9.95 18.07 12.90
CA ASP A 155 10.60 18.87 11.86
C ASP A 155 11.28 20.14 12.43
N ARG A 156 10.68 20.75 13.45
CA ARG A 156 11.22 21.95 14.11
C ARG A 156 12.22 21.67 15.21
N ASN A 157 11.97 20.65 16.02
CA ASN A 157 12.63 20.43 17.31
C ASN A 157 13.49 19.15 17.34
N GLY A 158 13.42 18.32 16.29
CA GLY A 158 14.10 17.02 16.23
C GLY A 158 13.37 15.90 16.97
N GLU A 159 13.83 14.67 16.74
CA GLU A 159 13.29 13.47 17.40
C GLU A 159 13.70 13.41 18.89
N ARG A 160 12.79 12.91 19.73
CA ARG A 160 13.06 12.69 21.16
C ARG A 160 13.54 11.26 21.39
N GLY A 161 14.83 11.04 21.16
CA GLY A 161 15.47 9.74 21.28
C GLY A 161 15.93 9.19 19.94
N THR A 162 16.84 8.22 19.98
CA THR A 162 17.49 7.67 18.78
C THR A 162 17.45 6.14 18.71
N GLN A 163 16.77 5.51 19.68
CA GLN A 163 16.70 4.06 19.80
C GLN A 163 15.27 3.58 19.54
N PRO A 164 15.07 2.51 18.76
CA PRO A 164 13.75 1.92 18.58
C PRO A 164 13.13 1.48 19.91
N LEU A 165 11.88 1.85 20.12
CA LEU A 165 11.10 1.42 21.29
C LEU A 165 10.32 0.13 20.96
N PRO A 166 10.18 -0.81 21.91
CA PRO A 166 9.44 -2.04 21.68
C PRO A 166 7.94 -1.75 21.51
N ALA A 167 7.32 -2.44 20.56
CA ALA A 167 5.88 -2.34 20.34
C ALA A 167 5.09 -3.07 21.44
N ARG A 168 3.85 -2.61 21.68
CA ARG A 168 2.84 -3.37 22.43
C ARG A 168 2.50 -4.68 21.69
N SER A 169 2.11 -5.73 22.42
CA SER A 169 1.59 -6.99 21.83
C SER A 169 0.34 -6.75 20.97
N ALA A 170 0.30 -7.41 19.81
CA ALA A 170 -0.86 -7.43 18.91
C ALA A 170 -1.95 -8.43 19.35
N GLU A 171 -1.70 -9.22 20.38
CA GLU A 171 -2.68 -10.17 20.92
C GLU A 171 -3.72 -9.45 21.78
N VAL A 172 -4.94 -10.01 21.83
CA VAL A 172 -5.98 -9.55 22.75
C VAL A 172 -5.51 -9.85 24.17
N THR A 173 -5.31 -8.80 24.95
CA THR A 173 -4.88 -8.91 26.34
C THR A 173 -6.10 -9.02 27.27
N GLN A 174 -5.91 -9.59 28.47
CA GLN A 174 -7.01 -9.86 29.40
C GLN A 174 -7.75 -8.58 29.84
N ASP A 175 -7.05 -7.45 29.91
CA ASP A 175 -7.58 -6.12 30.20
C ASP A 175 -8.54 -5.59 29.11
N MET A 176 -8.39 -6.06 27.86
CA MET A 176 -9.28 -5.65 26.75
C MET A 176 -10.61 -6.41 26.74
N LEU A 177 -10.65 -7.63 27.30
CA LEU A 177 -11.82 -8.51 27.20
C LEU A 177 -13.12 -7.92 27.76
N PRO A 178 -13.13 -7.19 28.90
CA PRO A 178 -14.34 -6.57 29.40
C PRO A 178 -14.95 -5.58 28.40
N GLU A 179 -14.14 -4.69 27.82
CA GLU A 179 -14.58 -3.69 26.84
C GLU A 179 -15.07 -4.36 25.54
N ILE A 180 -14.33 -5.35 25.03
CA ILE A 180 -14.71 -6.11 23.83
C ILE A 180 -16.06 -6.81 24.02
N ARG A 181 -16.27 -7.44 25.19
CA ARG A 181 -17.54 -8.13 25.50
C ARG A 181 -18.68 -7.15 25.69
N ALA A 182 -18.42 -5.97 26.25
CA ALA A 182 -19.43 -4.93 26.43
C ALA A 182 -19.92 -4.38 25.07
N ALA A 183 -19.04 -4.31 24.06
CA ALA A 183 -19.40 -3.80 22.73
C ALA A 183 -20.45 -4.63 21.98
N VAL A 184 -20.68 -5.89 22.38
CA VAL A 184 -21.64 -6.80 21.71
C VAL A 184 -22.98 -6.88 22.43
N ARG A 185 -23.04 -6.39 23.68
CA ARG A 185 -24.26 -6.38 24.50
C ARG A 185 -25.17 -5.22 24.10
#